data_AF-A0A967I179-F1
#
_entry.id   AF-A0A967I179-F1
#
_cell.length_a   1.000
_cell.length_b   1.000
_cell.length_c   1.000
_cell.angle_alpha   90.00
_cell.angle_beta   90.00
_cell.angle_gamma   90.00
#
_symmetry.space_group_name_H-M   'P 1'
#
loop_
_entity.id
_entity.type
_entity.pdbx_description
1 polymer ?
#
loop_
_entity_poly.entity_id
_entity_poly.type
_entity_poly.pdbx_seq_one_letter_code
_entity_poly.pdbx_strand_id
1 'polypeptide(L)'
;MSSDSKQISSKEILARTGISRATLNNYIGLNLIPPPTVRKPEELGGPTKIGYFPEWVVDRIEKVRQLKSEGMRMSQIVMRFMDEEEKVLPAEIESQPDLTYQWFEQIPFPAVLLNRSWEIIQLNHAAENLLLT
;
A
#
# COMPACT_ATOMS: atom_id res chain seq x y z
N MET A 1 4.82 -8.69 -12.56
CA MET A 1 3.66 -9.41 -13.12
C MET A 1 2.43 -8.53 -12.97
N SER A 2 1.98 -7.93 -14.06
CA SER A 2 0.82 -7.04 -14.10
C SER A 2 -0.46 -7.82 -13.79
N SER A 3 -0.95 -7.77 -12.55
CA SER A 3 -2.31 -8.24 -12.21
C SER A 3 -3.31 -7.18 -12.64
N ASP A 4 -3.40 -6.98 -13.95
CA ASP A 4 -4.31 -6.02 -14.55
C ASP A 4 -5.67 -6.68 -14.81
N SER A 5 -6.71 -5.92 -14.51
CA SER A 5 -8.04 -5.93 -15.13
C SER A 5 -9.18 -6.85 -14.68
N LYS A 6 -9.04 -7.82 -13.76
CA LYS A 6 -10.24 -8.49 -13.22
C LYS A 6 -10.80 -7.75 -12.02
N GLN A 7 -11.92 -7.06 -12.24
CA GLN A 7 -12.65 -6.34 -11.21
C GLN A 7 -13.83 -7.16 -10.68
N ILE A 8 -14.09 -7.04 -9.40
CA ILE A 8 -15.19 -7.68 -8.69
C ILE A 8 -16.05 -6.62 -8.00
N SER A 9 -17.38 -6.77 -8.07
CA SER A 9 -18.30 -5.80 -7.46
C SER A 9 -18.36 -5.98 -5.94
N SER A 10 -18.67 -4.90 -5.23
CA SER A 10 -18.95 -4.94 -3.78
C SER A 10 -20.02 -5.97 -3.40
N LYS A 11 -21.05 -6.16 -4.24
CA LYS A 11 -22.11 -7.15 -4.04
C LYS A 11 -21.55 -8.57 -4.08
N GLU A 12 -20.70 -8.85 -5.06
CA GLU A 12 -20.09 -10.17 -5.25
C GLU A 12 -19.09 -10.49 -4.12
N ILE A 13 -18.28 -9.52 -3.67
CA ILE A 13 -17.38 -9.71 -2.52
C ILE A 13 -18.15 -10.13 -1.28
N LEU A 14 -19.25 -9.44 -0.96
CA LEU A 14 -20.08 -9.75 0.20
C LEU A 14 -20.69 -11.14 0.09
N ALA A 15 -21.15 -11.53 -1.10
CA ALA A 15 -21.71 -12.86 -1.35
C ALA A 15 -20.67 -13.99 -1.19
N ARG A 16 -19.44 -13.79 -1.69
CA ARG A 16 -18.38 -14.82 -1.64
C ARG A 16 -17.75 -14.96 -0.26
N THR A 17 -17.44 -13.84 0.39
CA THR A 17 -16.68 -13.83 1.65
C THR A 17 -17.58 -13.89 2.89
N GLY A 18 -18.87 -13.59 2.73
CA GLY A 18 -19.86 -13.56 3.82
C GLY A 18 -19.65 -12.41 4.81
N ILE A 19 -18.74 -11.47 4.55
CA ILE A 19 -18.53 -10.33 5.44
C ILE A 19 -19.66 -9.31 5.31
N SER A 20 -19.84 -8.48 6.35
CA SER A 20 -20.78 -7.36 6.27
C SER A 20 -20.21 -6.19 5.47
N ARG A 21 -21.11 -5.31 4.99
CA ARG A 21 -20.71 -4.05 4.36
C ARG A 21 -19.90 -3.15 5.31
N ALA A 22 -20.22 -3.15 6.61
CA ALA A 22 -19.45 -2.41 7.60
C ALA A 22 -18.03 -2.96 7.73
N THR A 23 -17.86 -4.29 7.72
CA THR A 23 -16.54 -4.94 7.73
C THR A 23 -15.72 -4.58 6.51
N LEU A 24 -16.32 -4.60 5.32
CA LEU A 24 -15.65 -4.17 4.08
C LEU A 24 -15.15 -2.73 4.18
N ASN A 25 -16.00 -1.81 4.66
CA ASN A 25 -15.61 -0.41 4.86
C ASN A 25 -14.52 -0.24 5.93
N ASN A 26 -14.56 -1.03 7.01
CA ASN A 26 -13.50 -1.02 8.02
C ASN A 26 -12.16 -1.44 7.42
N TYR A 27 -12.13 -2.43 6.53
CA TYR A 27 -10.90 -2.84 5.85
C TYR A 27 -10.36 -1.77 4.90
N ILE A 28 -11.24 -1.02 4.23
CA ILE A 28 -10.84 0.16 3.45
C ILE A 28 -10.22 1.22 4.38
N GLY A 29 -10.88 1.53 5.50
CA GLY A 29 -10.40 2.53 6.46
C GLY A 29 -9.09 2.15 7.17
N LEU A 30 -8.77 0.85 7.23
CA LEU A 30 -7.51 0.33 7.77
C LEU A 30 -6.43 0.13 6.68
N ASN A 31 -6.68 0.56 5.44
CA ASN A 31 -5.80 0.36 4.29
C ASN A 31 -5.45 -1.11 4.00
N LEU A 32 -6.23 -2.07 4.51
CA LEU A 32 -6.04 -3.49 4.23
C LEU A 32 -6.45 -3.84 2.79
N ILE A 33 -7.37 -3.07 2.23
CA ILE A 33 -7.85 -3.20 0.85
C ILE A 33 -7.99 -1.79 0.25
N PRO A 34 -7.86 -1.64 -1.08
CA PRO A 34 -7.97 -0.35 -1.74
C PRO A 34 -9.42 0.17 -1.71
N PRO A 35 -9.61 1.49 -1.85
CA PRO A 35 -10.94 2.05 -2.06
C PRO A 35 -11.53 1.56 -3.40
N PRO A 36 -12.85 1.41 -3.50
CA PRO A 36 -13.50 0.96 -4.73
C PRO A 36 -13.44 2.02 -5.83
N THR A 37 -13.34 1.55 -7.07
CA THR A 37 -13.73 2.35 -8.24
C THR A 37 -15.25 2.38 -8.33
N VAL A 38 -15.87 3.54 -8.19
CA VAL A 38 -17.33 3.68 -8.20
C VAL A 38 -17.83 3.87 -9.63
N ARG A 39 -18.76 3.02 -10.08
CA ARG A 39 -19.41 3.14 -11.40
C ARG A 39 -20.93 3.06 -11.25
N LYS A 40 -21.65 3.57 -12.26
CA LYS A 40 -23.10 3.35 -12.37
C LYS A 40 -23.33 1.88 -12.75
N PRO A 41 -24.25 1.17 -12.09
CA PRO A 41 -24.61 -0.18 -12.53
C PRO A 41 -25.25 -0.16 -13.91
N GLU A 42 -25.02 -1.23 -14.67
CA GLU A 42 -25.69 -1.47 -15.95
C GLU A 42 -27.12 -2.00 -15.77
N GLU A 43 -27.44 -2.55 -14.59
CA GLU A 43 -28.78 -3.06 -14.26
C GLU A 43 -29.75 -1.93 -13.88
N LEU A 44 -30.85 -1.84 -14.63
CA LEU A 44 -31.99 -0.96 -14.35
C LEU A 44 -32.74 -1.46 -13.10
N GLY A 45 -32.76 -0.65 -12.03
CA GLY A 45 -33.47 -0.94 -10.78
C GLY A 45 -32.58 -1.26 -9.56
N GLY A 46 -31.25 -1.26 -9.75
CA GLY A 46 -30.27 -1.45 -8.68
C GLY A 46 -29.85 -0.15 -7.95
N PRO A 47 -28.93 -0.25 -6.96
CA PRO A 47 -28.36 0.91 -6.28
C PRO A 47 -27.78 1.93 -7.26
N THR A 48 -27.93 3.24 -7.02
CA THR A 48 -27.49 4.29 -7.98
C THR A 48 -25.98 4.25 -8.30
N LYS A 49 -25.17 3.60 -7.45
CA LYS A 49 -23.71 3.48 -7.57
C LYS A 49 -23.24 2.13 -6.99
N ILE A 50 -22.37 1.42 -7.70
CA ILE A 50 -21.70 0.20 -7.22
C ILE A 50 -20.20 0.40 -7.22
N GLY A 51 -19.54 0.00 -6.13
CA GLY A 51 -18.08 -0.04 -6.02
C GLY A 51 -17.51 -1.32 -6.63
N TYR A 52 -16.46 -1.18 -7.42
CA TYR A 52 -15.68 -2.25 -8.01
C TYR A 52 -14.28 -2.27 -7.40
N PHE A 53 -13.79 -3.46 -7.09
CA PHE A 53 -12.51 -3.71 -6.47
C PHE A 53 -11.66 -4.63 -7.35
N PRO A 54 -10.34 -4.65 -7.19
CA PRO A 54 -9.52 -5.71 -7.76
C PRO A 54 -9.93 -7.09 -7.21
N GLU A 55 -9.87 -8.14 -8.04
CA GLU A 55 -10.28 -9.50 -7.63
C GLU A 55 -9.48 -10.03 -6.42
N TRP A 56 -8.19 -9.67 -6.31
CA TRP A 56 -7.32 -10.08 -5.21
C TRP A 56 -7.84 -9.66 -3.82
N VAL A 57 -8.77 -8.70 -3.75
CA VAL A 57 -9.41 -8.28 -2.49
C VAL A 57 -10.11 -9.44 -1.80
N VAL A 58 -10.67 -10.40 -2.56
CA VAL A 58 -11.28 -11.61 -1.99
C VAL A 58 -10.23 -12.43 -1.25
N ASP A 59 -9.07 -12.67 -1.87
CA ASP A 59 -7.98 -13.44 -1.27
C ASP A 59 -7.42 -12.74 -0.02
N ARG A 60 -7.30 -11.40 -0.05
CA ARG A 60 -6.88 -10.61 1.10
C ARG A 60 -7.87 -10.74 2.27
N ILE A 61 -9.17 -10.71 2.01
CA ILE A 61 -10.21 -10.89 3.04
C ILE A 61 -10.14 -12.29 3.65
N GLU A 62 -10.01 -13.32 2.82
CA GLU A 62 -9.85 -14.70 3.30
C GLU A 62 -8.60 -14.87 4.15
N LYS A 63 -7.48 -14.22 3.77
CA LYS A 63 -6.26 -14.23 4.56
C LYS A 63 -6.43 -13.55 5.91
N VAL A 64 -7.10 -12.40 5.97
CA VAL A 64 -7.45 -11.74 7.23
C VAL A 64 -8.29 -12.67 8.11
N ARG A 65 -9.27 -13.38 7.54
CA ARG A 65 -10.11 -14.35 8.27
C ARG A 65 -9.27 -15.48 8.87
N GLN A 66 -8.35 -16.04 8.09
CA GLN A 66 -7.41 -17.06 8.55
C GLN A 66 -6.59 -16.55 9.74
N LEU A 67 -5.95 -15.38 9.61
CA LEU A 67 -5.11 -14.81 10.69
C LEU A 67 -5.91 -14.53 11.97
N LYS A 68 -7.17 -14.09 11.84
CA LYS A 68 -8.06 -13.93 13.00
C LYS A 68 -8.39 -15.27 13.66
N SER A 69 -8.56 -16.34 12.87
CA SER A 69 -8.79 -17.69 13.42
C SER A 69 -7.55 -18.26 14.14
N GLU A 70 -6.36 -17.82 13.76
CA GLU A 70 -5.09 -18.12 14.44
C GLU A 70 -4.90 -17.31 15.73
N GLY A 71 -5.88 -16.48 16.13
CA GLY A 71 -5.86 -15.69 17.35
C GLY A 71 -5.19 -14.31 17.23
N MET A 72 -4.79 -13.91 16.02
CA MET A 72 -4.14 -12.62 15.80
C MET A 72 -5.14 -11.45 15.97
N ARG A 73 -4.72 -10.41 16.68
CA ARG A 73 -5.53 -9.19 16.84
C ARG A 73 -5.52 -8.37 15.55
N MET A 74 -6.58 -7.60 15.32
CA MET A 74 -6.73 -6.81 14.09
C MET A 74 -5.56 -5.85 13.84
N SER A 75 -5.01 -5.21 14.88
CA SER A 75 -3.86 -4.33 14.77
C SER A 75 -2.58 -5.04 14.30
N GLN A 76 -2.36 -6.28 14.77
CA GLN A 76 -1.21 -7.10 14.37
C GLN A 76 -1.34 -7.55 12.91
N ILE A 77 -2.57 -7.85 12.47
CA ILE A 77 -2.84 -8.23 11.08
C ILE A 77 -2.53 -7.05 10.14
N VAL A 78 -2.95 -5.84 10.50
CA VAL A 78 -2.64 -4.62 9.72
C VAL A 78 -1.13 -4.45 9.60
N MET A 79 -0.40 -4.50 10.71
CA MET A 79 1.06 -4.36 10.72
C MET A 79 1.75 -5.41 9.84
N ARG A 80 1.31 -6.66 9.90
CA ARG A 80 1.85 -7.74 9.07
C ARG A 80 1.70 -7.47 7.57
N PHE A 81 0.55 -6.95 7.13
CA PHE A 81 0.34 -6.62 5.72
C PHE A 81 1.12 -5.38 5.28
N MET A 82 1.36 -4.42 6.17
CA MET A 82 2.22 -3.27 5.88
C MET A 82 3.68 -3.71 5.70
N ASP A 83 4.19 -4.57 6.59
CA ASP A 83 5.56 -5.12 6.48
C ASP A 83 5.73 -5.98 5.22
N GLU A 84 4.70 -6.74 4.83
CA GLU A 84 4.71 -7.53 3.59
C GLU A 84 4.76 -6.62 2.36
N GLU A 85 4.02 -5.49 2.37
CA GLU A 85 4.05 -4.51 1.27
C GLU A 85 5.39 -3.75 1.20
N GLU A 86 6.04 -3.46 2.33
CA GLU A 86 7.39 -2.90 2.36
C GLU A 86 8.46 -3.90 1.85
N LYS A 87 8.27 -5.20 2.09
CA LYS A 87 9.18 -6.27 1.60
C LYS A 87 9.01 -6.62 0.12
N VAL A 88 7.88 -6.29 -0.49
CA VAL A 88 7.60 -6.50 -1.93
C VAL A 88 8.14 -5.35 -2.79
N LEU A 89 8.60 -4.26 -2.17
CA LEU A 89 9.52 -3.34 -2.84
C LEU A 89 10.81 -4.12 -3.15
N PRO A 90 11.28 -4.15 -4.42
CA PRO A 90 12.55 -4.77 -4.71
C PRO A 90 13.62 -4.14 -3.82
N ALA A 91 14.39 -5.00 -3.13
CA ALA A 91 15.67 -4.65 -2.53
C ALA A 91 16.71 -4.19 -3.60
N GLU A 92 16.30 -4.08 -4.86
CA GLU A 92 16.97 -3.38 -5.94
C GLU A 92 16.17 -2.11 -6.25
N ILE A 93 16.42 -1.04 -5.50
CA ILE A 93 16.51 0.26 -6.18
C ILE A 93 17.79 0.13 -7.00
N GLU A 94 17.68 -0.44 -8.21
CA GLU A 94 18.68 -0.20 -9.24
C GLU A 94 18.92 1.31 -9.26
N SER A 95 20.18 1.69 -9.09
CA SER A 95 20.67 3.05 -9.20
C SER A 95 20.37 3.58 -10.61
N GLN A 96 19.12 3.98 -10.85
CA GLN A 96 18.81 4.85 -11.96
C GLN A 96 19.51 6.17 -11.65
N PRO A 97 20.38 6.68 -12.54
CA PRO A 97 21.02 7.96 -12.33
C PRO A 97 19.92 9.01 -12.22
N ASP A 98 19.86 9.57 -11.03
CA ASP A 98 18.67 10.11 -10.46
C ASP A 98 18.55 11.61 -10.76
N LEU A 99 17.56 11.99 -11.56
CA LEU A 99 17.16 13.39 -11.72
C LEU A 99 16.53 13.94 -10.43
N THR A 100 16.13 13.08 -9.49
CA THR A 100 15.35 13.41 -8.29
C THR A 100 16.20 13.97 -7.14
N TYR A 101 17.52 13.82 -7.17
CA TYR A 101 18.49 14.27 -6.16
C TYR A 101 19.61 15.13 -6.75
N GLN A 102 19.55 15.52 -8.04
CA GLN A 102 20.52 16.47 -8.63
C GLN A 102 20.50 17.86 -7.94
N TRP A 103 19.37 18.24 -7.35
CA TRP A 103 19.27 19.46 -6.55
C TRP A 103 20.08 19.38 -5.25
N PHE A 104 20.42 18.18 -4.78
CA PHE A 104 21.09 17.96 -3.50
C PHE A 104 22.53 18.52 -3.48
N GLU A 105 23.22 18.48 -4.63
CA GLU A 105 24.55 19.10 -4.81
C GLU A 105 24.49 20.63 -4.96
N GLN A 106 23.31 21.22 -5.24
CA GLN A 106 23.15 22.67 -5.36
C GLN A 106 22.97 23.35 -4.01
N ILE A 107 22.79 22.59 -2.93
CA ILE A 107 22.62 23.13 -1.59
C ILE A 107 23.96 23.75 -1.15
N PRO A 108 24.02 25.05 -0.83
CA PRO A 108 25.27 25.75 -0.56
C PRO A 108 25.86 25.48 0.84
N PHE A 109 25.28 24.51 1.56
CA PHE A 109 25.69 24.11 2.90
C PHE A 109 25.64 22.57 3.02
N PRO A 110 26.36 22.01 4.01
CA PRO A 110 26.34 20.58 4.31
C PRO A 110 24.91 20.05 4.47
N ALA A 111 24.56 19.03 3.70
CA ALA A 111 23.23 18.43 3.71
C ALA A 111 23.30 16.91 3.85
N VAL A 112 22.39 16.37 4.67
CA VAL A 112 22.24 14.94 4.95
C VAL A 112 20.78 14.58 4.74
N LEU A 113 20.53 13.53 3.95
CA LEU A 113 19.20 12.97 3.78
C LEU A 113 19.06 11.73 4.68
N LEU A 114 17.97 11.70 5.46
CA LEU A 114 17.67 10.62 6.39
C LEU A 114 16.42 9.86 5.95
N ASN A 115 16.40 8.55 6.19
CA ASN A 115 15.16 7.78 6.10
C ASN A 115 14.34 7.85 7.41
N ARG A 116 13.17 7.19 7.44
CA ARG A 116 12.28 7.15 8.62
C ARG A 116 12.88 6.42 9.83
N SER A 117 13.93 5.63 9.60
CA SER A 117 14.68 4.89 10.61
C SER A 117 15.91 5.65 11.12
N TRP A 118 16.07 6.93 10.74
CA TRP A 118 17.21 7.79 11.10
C TRP A 118 18.57 7.36 10.53
N GLU A 119 18.56 6.58 9.46
CA GLU A 119 19.79 6.20 8.74
C GLU A 119 20.09 7.23 7.64
N ILE A 120 21.37 7.54 7.45
CA ILE A 120 21.84 8.42 6.38
C ILE A 120 21.74 7.66 5.05
N ILE A 121 20.97 8.21 4.11
CA ILE A 121 20.80 7.64 2.77
C ILE A 121 21.54 8.44 1.69
N GLN A 122 21.81 9.72 1.92
CA GLN A 122 22.60 10.56 1.02
C GLN A 122 23.30 11.70 1.76
N LEU A 123 24.47 12.09 1.28
CA LEU A 123 25.26 13.25 1.70
C LEU A 123 25.59 14.08 0.44
N ASN A 124 25.76 15.40 0.60
CA ASN A 124 26.37 16.21 -0.45
C ASN A 124 27.87 16.34 -0.19
N HIS A 125 28.64 16.74 -1.21
CA HIS A 125 30.09 16.89 -1.08
C HIS A 125 30.51 17.82 0.07
N ALA A 126 29.73 18.86 0.36
CA ALA A 126 29.99 19.76 1.48
C ALA A 126 29.89 19.05 2.86
N ALA A 127 29.00 18.07 3.02
CA ALA A 127 28.84 17.29 4.24
C ALA A 127 29.90 16.21 4.42
N GLU A 128 30.35 15.56 3.33
CA GLU A 128 31.42 14.56 3.38
C GLU A 128 32.70 15.13 4.01
N ASN A 129 33.05 16.36 3.63
CA ASN A 129 34.25 17.04 4.12
C ASN A 129 34.23 17.34 5.63
N LEU A 130 33.04 17.44 6.24
CA LEU A 130 32.88 17.72 7.67
C LEU A 130 32.77 16.45 8.53
N LEU A 131 32.39 15.32 7.93
CA LEU A 131 32.23 14.05 8.64
C LEU A 131 33.53 13.21 8.63
N LEU A 132 34.49 13.58 7.78
CA LEU A 132 35.79 12.92 7.64
C LEU A 132 36.96 13.69 8.30
N THR A 133 36.67 14.73 9.08
CA THR A 133 37.64 15.44 9.94
C THR A 133 37.42 15.11 11.42
#